data_AF-A0A0K2VJA4-F1
#
_entry.id   AF-A0A0K2VJA4-F1
#
_cell.length_a   1.000
_cell.length_b   1.000
_cell.length_c   1.000
_cell.angle_alpha   90.00
_cell.angle_beta   90.00
_cell.angle_gamma   90.00
#
_symmetry.space_group_name_H-M   'P 1'
#
loop_
_entity.id
_entity.type
_entity.pdbx_description
1 polymer ?
#
loop_
_entity_poly.entity_id
_entity_poly.type
_entity_poly.pdbx_seq_one_letter_code
_entity_poly.pdbx_strand_id
1 'polypeptide(L)'
;RLEVPRRSYGHWRLTVSAFWTDSYRSTPLWLYLKKNSIPNKSSFDKSSVSFVSRKFARIRMDRASPGSYFVFLEALVDIRNVTLGVTLLPSRLVDQKAVPIFTEIRYRPEWESEWISQNEVK
;
A
#
# COMPACT_ATOMS: atom_id res chain seq x y z
N ARG A 1 -7.62 -4.78 -1.69
CA ARG A 1 -8.52 -3.81 -2.35
C ARG A 1 -8.63 -2.59 -1.45
N LEU A 2 -8.57 -1.38 -2.02
CA LEU A 2 -8.59 -0.10 -1.30
C LEU A 2 -9.73 0.75 -1.86
N GLU A 3 -10.46 1.46 -1.02
CA GLU A 3 -11.58 2.29 -1.47
C GLU A 3 -11.26 3.78 -1.30
N VAL A 4 -11.38 4.53 -2.40
CA VAL A 4 -11.33 5.99 -2.37
C VAL A 4 -12.77 6.52 -2.31
N PRO A 5 -13.18 7.19 -1.23
CA PRO A 5 -14.56 7.56 -1.03
C PRO A 5 -14.98 8.69 -1.98
N ARG A 6 -16.26 8.69 -2.37
CA ARG A 6 -16.86 9.73 -3.21
C ARG A 6 -17.04 11.07 -2.49
N ARG A 7 -17.11 11.06 -1.16
CA ARG A 7 -17.47 12.21 -0.33
C ARG A 7 -16.25 13.08 -0.01
N SER A 8 -15.90 14.00 -0.90
CA SER A 8 -15.09 15.17 -0.53
C SER A 8 -15.25 16.27 -1.57
N TYR A 9 -15.36 17.52 -1.11
CA TYR A 9 -15.21 18.72 -1.92
C TYR A 9 -13.74 18.96 -2.33
N GLY A 10 -13.06 17.93 -2.88
CA GLY A 10 -11.65 17.96 -3.22
C GLY A 10 -11.12 16.63 -3.77
N HIS A 11 -9.86 16.64 -4.22
CA HIS A 11 -9.15 15.43 -4.64
C HIS A 11 -8.63 14.64 -3.44
N TRP A 12 -8.32 13.36 -3.65
CA TRP A 12 -7.63 12.52 -2.67
C TRP A 12 -6.19 12.27 -3.10
N ARG A 13 -5.27 12.28 -2.15
CA ARG A 13 -3.94 11.70 -2.31
C ARG A 13 -3.96 10.28 -1.77
N LEU A 14 -3.76 9.32 -2.67
CA LEU A 14 -3.53 7.92 -2.32
C LEU A 14 -2.04 7.62 -2.35
N THR A 15 -1.49 7.16 -1.23
CA THR A 15 -0.13 6.64 -1.14
C THR A 15 -0.21 5.17 -0.77
N VAL A 16 0.44 4.33 -1.55
CA VAL A 16 0.61 2.90 -1.27
C VAL A 16 2.10 2.65 -1.13
N SER A 17 2.47 1.98 -0.06
CA SER A 17 3.86 1.65 0.26
C SER A 17 3.98 0.20 0.64
N ALA A 18 5.06 -0.44 0.21
CA ALA A 18 5.47 -1.74 0.65
C ALA A 18 6.77 -1.59 1.43
N PHE A 19 6.86 -2.22 2.60
CA PHE A 19 8.03 -2.21 3.46
C PHE A 19 8.41 -3.64 3.84
N TRP A 20 9.68 -3.92 4.05
CA TRP A 20 10.16 -5.20 4.54
C TRP A 20 11.40 -5.00 5.39
N THR A 21 11.57 -5.83 6.41
CA THR A 21 12.66 -5.67 7.40
C THR A 21 13.89 -6.49 7.05
N ASP A 22 13.67 -7.65 6.44
CA ASP A 22 14.72 -8.62 6.17
C ASP A 22 15.61 -8.18 5.01
N SER A 23 16.85 -8.64 5.03
CA SER A 23 17.83 -8.35 3.98
C SER A 23 17.74 -9.43 2.91
N TYR A 24 17.44 -9.02 1.68
CA TYR A 24 17.45 -9.91 0.52
C TYR A 24 18.54 -9.47 -0.45
N ARG A 25 19.03 -10.41 -1.26
CA ARG A 25 19.91 -10.08 -2.40
C ARG A 25 19.21 -9.05 -3.31
N SER A 26 20.00 -8.28 -4.05
CA SER A 26 19.62 -7.10 -4.84
C SER A 26 18.64 -7.37 -6.00
N THR A 27 17.52 -8.01 -5.74
CA THR A 27 16.39 -8.13 -6.64
C THR A 27 15.54 -6.87 -6.52
N PRO A 28 14.89 -6.40 -7.59
CA PRO A 28 13.85 -5.37 -7.51
C PRO A 28 12.51 -5.95 -7.01
N LEU A 29 11.75 -5.12 -6.30
CA LEU A 29 10.33 -5.31 -6.02
C LEU A 29 9.55 -4.28 -6.82
N TRP A 30 8.55 -4.75 -7.56
CA TRP A 30 7.59 -3.92 -8.28
C TRP A 30 6.30 -3.82 -7.50
N LEU A 31 5.77 -2.61 -7.48
CA LEU A 31 4.47 -2.28 -6.96
C LEU A 31 3.64 -1.74 -8.14
N TYR A 32 2.42 -2.23 -8.28
CA TYR A 32 1.48 -1.80 -9.30
C TYR A 32 0.16 -1.40 -8.64
N LEU A 33 -0.46 -0.37 -9.19
CA LEU A 33 -1.73 0.17 -8.72
C LEU A 33 -2.66 0.35 -9.92
N LYS A 34 -3.91 -0.10 -9.81
CA LYS A 34 -4.93 0.09 -10.84
C LYS A 34 -6.32 0.28 -10.24
N LYS A 35 -7.11 1.16 -10.86
CA LYS A 35 -8.50 1.41 -10.51
C LYS A 35 -9.42 0.36 -11.16
N ASN A 36 -10.44 -0.06 -10.43
CA ASN A 36 -11.55 -0.93 -10.86
C ASN A 36 -11.17 -2.31 -11.41
N SER A 37 -9.89 -2.70 -11.39
CA SER A 37 -9.42 -4.01 -11.85
C SER A 37 -8.07 -4.35 -11.22
N ILE A 38 -7.77 -5.64 -11.14
CA ILE A 38 -6.49 -6.14 -10.61
C ILE A 38 -5.37 -5.76 -11.59
N PRO A 39 -4.32 -5.04 -11.15
CA PRO A 39 -3.19 -4.73 -12.01
C PRO A 39 -2.38 -5.98 -12.35
N ASN A 40 -1.68 -5.92 -13.47
CA ASN A 40 -0.68 -6.90 -13.87
C ASN A 40 0.48 -6.18 -14.60
N LYS A 41 1.47 -6.94 -15.09
CA LYS A 41 2.66 -6.41 -15.77
C LYS A 41 2.38 -5.55 -17.00
N SER A 42 1.30 -5.81 -17.72
CA SER A 42 0.94 -5.12 -18.96
C SER A 42 -0.19 -4.11 -18.80
N SER A 43 -0.84 -4.08 -17.64
CA SER A 43 -2.03 -3.26 -17.38
C SER A 43 -2.03 -2.75 -15.94
N PHE A 44 -1.66 -1.48 -15.79
CA PHE A 44 -1.63 -0.74 -14.51
C PHE A 44 -1.85 0.75 -14.77
N ASP A 45 -2.34 1.48 -13.76
CA ASP A 45 -2.46 2.96 -13.85
C ASP A 45 -1.18 3.64 -13.39
N LYS A 46 -0.53 3.07 -12.37
CA LYS A 46 0.74 3.56 -11.84
C LYS A 46 1.58 2.41 -11.31
N SER A 47 2.89 2.51 -11.47
CA SER A 47 3.84 1.53 -10.97
C SER A 47 5.00 2.23 -10.24
N SER A 48 5.70 1.45 -9.43
CA SER A 48 6.95 1.85 -8.78
C SER A 48 7.84 0.63 -8.69
N VAL A 49 9.13 0.83 -8.88
CA VAL A 49 10.14 -0.22 -8.68
C VAL A 49 11.12 0.26 -7.63
N SER A 50 11.50 -0.63 -6.72
CA SER A 50 12.54 -0.36 -5.74
C SER A 50 13.45 -1.57 -5.61
N PHE A 51 14.74 -1.31 -5.44
CA PHE A 51 15.67 -2.38 -5.08
C PHE A 51 15.36 -2.87 -3.67
N VAL A 52 15.36 -4.18 -3.46
CA VAL A 52 14.98 -4.78 -2.18
C VAL A 52 15.94 -4.37 -1.05
N SER A 53 17.17 -3.98 -1.38
CA SER A 53 18.12 -3.37 -0.44
C SER A 53 17.62 -2.08 0.21
N ARG A 54 16.71 -1.34 -0.45
CA ARG A 54 16.13 -0.10 0.07
C ARG A 54 15.06 -0.32 1.14
N LYS A 55 14.58 -1.55 1.31
CA LYS A 55 13.58 -1.89 2.34
C LYS A 55 12.21 -1.21 2.21
N PHE A 56 12.00 -0.44 1.14
CA PHE A 56 10.71 0.17 0.84
C PHE A 56 10.48 0.36 -0.66
N ALA A 57 9.22 0.28 -1.08
CA ALA A 57 8.71 0.73 -2.38
C ALA A 57 7.46 1.60 -2.16
N ARG A 58 7.23 2.61 -3.02
CA ARG A 58 6.11 3.55 -2.83
C ARG A 58 5.53 4.03 -4.15
N ILE A 59 4.21 4.02 -4.24
CA ILE A 59 3.39 4.71 -5.24
C ILE A 59 2.65 5.86 -4.54
N ARG A 60 2.64 7.04 -5.18
CA ARG A 60 1.83 8.18 -4.76
C ARG A 60 0.99 8.70 -5.92
N MET A 61 -0.31 8.87 -5.71
CA MET A 61 -1.27 9.40 -6.67
C MET A 61 -1.94 10.63 -6.04
N ASP A 62 -1.58 11.83 -6.49
CA ASP A 62 -2.02 13.11 -5.88
C ASP A 62 -3.49 13.48 -6.15
N ARG A 63 -4.09 12.90 -7.20
CA ARG A 63 -5.49 13.10 -7.59
C ARG A 63 -6.19 11.75 -7.83
N ALA A 64 -6.22 10.91 -6.80
CA ALA A 64 -6.95 9.65 -6.83
C ALA A 64 -8.45 9.92 -6.97
N SER A 65 -9.06 9.32 -7.98
CA SER A 65 -10.48 9.47 -8.27
C SER A 65 -11.29 8.47 -7.43
N PRO A 66 -12.54 8.79 -7.05
CA PRO A 66 -13.33 7.86 -6.23
C PRO A 66 -13.52 6.49 -6.89
N GLY A 67 -13.47 5.44 -6.08
CA GLY A 67 -13.64 4.05 -6.51
C GLY A 67 -12.60 3.10 -5.93
N SER A 68 -12.67 1.86 -6.39
CA SER A 68 -11.83 0.77 -5.91
C SER A 68 -10.47 0.78 -6.58
N TYR A 69 -9.41 0.69 -5.79
CA TYR A 69 -8.04 0.48 -6.25
C TYR A 69 -7.54 -0.88 -5.81
N PHE A 70 -6.81 -1.53 -6.70
CA PHE A 70 -6.17 -2.81 -6.48
C PHE A 70 -4.66 -2.63 -6.59
N VAL A 71 -3.95 -3.38 -5.75
CA VAL A 71 -2.50 -3.33 -5.63
C VAL A 71 -1.98 -4.71 -5.99
N PHE A 72 -0.94 -4.78 -6.80
CA PHE A 72 -0.22 -5.99 -7.13
C PHE A 72 1.25 -5.79 -6.79
N LEU A 73 1.85 -6.77 -6.12
CA LEU A 73 3.27 -6.79 -5.80
C LEU A 73 3.92 -7.94 -6.54
N GLU A 74 5.11 -7.67 -7.03
CA GLU A 74 5.93 -8.68 -7.67
C GLU A 74 7.38 -8.53 -7.24
N ALA A 75 8.04 -9.66 -7.02
CA ALA A 75 9.48 -9.75 -6.82
C ALA A 75 10.01 -10.98 -7.55
N LEU A 76 11.27 -10.93 -8.00
CA LEU A 76 11.91 -12.09 -8.63
C LEU A 76 12.26 -13.20 -7.63
N VAL A 77 12.27 -12.88 -6.34
CA VAL A 77 12.56 -13.79 -5.24
C VAL A 77 11.46 -13.67 -4.19
N ASP A 78 11.27 -14.73 -3.40
CA ASP A 78 10.37 -14.68 -2.25
C ASP A 78 10.86 -13.63 -1.23
N ILE A 79 10.03 -12.63 -0.96
CA ILE A 79 10.27 -11.59 0.04
C ILE A 79 9.22 -11.78 1.12
N ARG A 80 9.68 -12.26 2.28
CA ARG A 80 8.86 -12.47 3.46
C ARG A 80 8.72 -11.19 4.27
N ASN A 81 7.71 -11.16 5.14
CA ASN A 81 7.46 -10.06 6.07
C ASN A 81 7.26 -8.70 5.36
N VAL A 82 6.59 -8.72 4.21
CA VAL A 82 6.22 -7.49 3.50
C VAL A 82 4.97 -6.89 4.14
N THR A 83 5.10 -5.67 4.62
CA THR A 83 4.00 -4.85 5.16
C THR A 83 3.54 -3.86 4.10
N LEU A 84 2.23 -3.90 3.80
CA LEU A 84 1.60 -2.90 2.95
C LEU A 84 1.04 -1.76 3.82
N GLY A 85 1.59 -0.57 3.64
CA GLY A 85 1.05 0.67 4.17
C GLY A 85 0.19 1.37 3.13
N VAL A 86 -0.99 1.82 3.54
CA VAL A 86 -1.88 2.63 2.69
C VAL A 86 -2.26 3.88 3.45
N THR A 87 -2.06 5.02 2.80
CA THR A 87 -2.41 6.32 3.35
C THR A 87 -3.27 7.06 2.36
N LEU A 88 -4.47 7.43 2.79
CA LEU A 88 -5.45 8.15 2.01
C LEU A 88 -5.73 9.49 2.69
N LEU A 89 -5.33 10.58 2.04
CA LEU A 89 -5.44 11.93 2.60
C LEU A 89 -6.25 12.81 1.66
N PRO A 90 -7.19 13.63 2.14
CA PRO A 90 -7.81 14.63 1.29
C PRO A 90 -6.75 15.67 0.91
N SER A 91 -6.74 16.11 -0.34
CA SER A 91 -5.70 17.01 -0.87
C SER A 91 -5.60 18.35 -0.12
N ARG A 92 -6.63 18.75 0.64
CA ARG A 92 -6.59 19.94 1.50
C ARG A 92 -5.78 19.74 2.79
N LEU A 93 -5.71 18.52 3.31
CA LEU A 93 -4.93 18.17 4.51
C LEU A 93 -3.47 17.82 4.21
N VAL A 94 -3.10 17.80 2.93
CA VAL A 94 -1.73 17.51 2.52
C VAL A 94 -0.74 18.59 3.01
N ASP A 95 -1.19 19.84 3.11
CA ASP A 95 -0.36 20.97 3.54
C ASP A 95 -0.36 21.14 5.06
N GLN A 96 -1.14 20.34 5.81
CA GLN A 96 -1.20 20.36 7.26
C GLN A 96 -0.80 18.99 7.78
N LYS A 97 0.37 18.88 8.44
CA LYS A 97 0.92 17.67 9.12
C LYS A 97 -0.06 16.48 9.18
N ALA A 98 -0.04 15.65 8.13
CA ALA A 98 -0.93 14.50 8.05
C ALA A 98 -0.56 13.48 9.13
N VAL A 99 -1.54 13.05 9.92
CA VAL A 99 -1.39 11.92 10.84
C VAL A 99 -1.45 10.64 10.01
N PRO A 100 -0.38 9.83 9.95
CA PRO A 100 -0.39 8.60 9.18
C PRO A 100 -1.34 7.58 9.84
N ILE A 101 -2.41 7.22 9.14
CA ILE A 101 -3.19 6.02 9.48
C ILE A 101 -2.40 4.84 8.93
N PHE A 102 -1.81 4.06 9.82
CA PHE A 102 -1.18 2.78 9.47
C PHE A 102 -2.23 1.68 9.61
N THR A 103 -2.56 1.03 8.51
CA THR A 103 -3.25 -0.25 8.54
C THR A 103 -2.22 -1.32 8.24
N GLU A 104 -1.86 -2.11 9.25
CA GLU A 104 -0.98 -3.26 9.09
C GLU A 104 -1.79 -4.44 8.54
N ILE A 105 -1.54 -4.83 7.29
CA ILE A 105 -2.08 -6.09 6.75
C ILE A 105 -0.95 -7.11 6.80
N ARG A 106 -0.96 -7.98 7.81
CA ARG A 106 -0.07 -9.15 7.84
C ARG A 106 -0.67 -10.26 7.00
N TYR A 107 0.10 -10.75 6.04
CA TYR A 107 -0.20 -12.04 5.41
C TYR A 107 0.10 -13.14 6.43
N ARG A 108 -0.95 -13.82 6.92
CA ARG A 108 -0.81 -15.07 7.68
C ARG A 108 -1.25 -16.24 6.79
N PRO A 109 -0.45 -17.30 6.66
CA PRO A 109 -0.93 -18.56 6.09
C PRO A 109 -2.08 -19.11 6.94
N GLU A 110 -3.04 -19.80 6.32
CA GLU A 110 -4.32 -20.24 6.90
C GLU A 110 -4.26 -21.23 8.09
N TRP A 111 -3.06 -21.54 8.62
CA TRP A 111 -2.86 -22.54 9.67
C TRP A 111 -2.64 -21.96 11.08
N GLU A 112 -2.62 -20.64 11.26
CA GLU A 112 -2.51 -19.99 12.57
C GLU A 112 -3.76 -19.17 12.91
N SER A 113 -4.67 -19.78 13.68
CA SER A 113 -5.86 -19.10 14.22
C SER A 113 -5.67 -18.80 15.71
N GLU A 114 -5.23 -17.59 16.06
CA GLU A 114 -5.45 -17.05 17.42
C GLU A 114 -5.87 -15.58 17.35
N TRP A 115 -7.00 -15.29 18.00
CA TRP A 115 -7.59 -13.96 18.14
C TRP A 115 -6.79 -13.14 19.14
N ILE A 116 -6.37 -11.93 18.76
CA ILE A 116 -5.88 -10.91 19.72
C ILE A 116 -6.89 -9.77 19.77
N SER A 117 -7.53 -9.62 20.92
CA SER A 117 -8.40 -8.49 21.29
C SER A 117 -7.60 -7.19 21.36
N GLN A 118 -8.19 -6.10 20.87
CA GLN A 118 -7.65 -4.75 20.98
C GLN A 118 -7.58 -4.32 22.45
N ASN A 119 -6.41 -3.87 22.91
CA ASN A 119 -6.28 -3.15 24.18
C ASN A 119 -6.64 -1.68 23.94
N GLU A 120 -7.67 -1.22 24.66
CA GLU A 120 -7.94 0.21 24.87
C GLU A 120 -6.80 0.83 25.68
N VAL A 121 -6.27 1.96 25.20
CA VAL A 121 -5.35 2.80 25.97
C VAL A 121 -6.20 3.79 26.77
N LYS A 122 -6.09 3.73 28.10
CA LYS A 122 -6.57 4.78 29.03
C LYS A 122 -5.69 6.02 28.95
#